data_AF-A0A7X3REX9-F1
#
_entry.id   AF-A0A7X3REX9-F1
#
_cell.length_a   1.000
_cell.length_b   1.000
_cell.length_c   1.000
_cell.angle_alpha   90.00
_cell.angle_beta   90.00
_cell.angle_gamma   90.00
#
_symmetry.space_group_name_H-M   'P 1'
#
loop_
_entity.id
_entity.type
_entity.pdbx_description
1 polymer ?
#
loop_
_entity_poly.entity_id
_entity_poly.type
_entity_poly.pdbx_seq_one_letter_code
_entity_poly.pdbx_strand_id
1 'polypeptide(L)'
;MEFYHGTTLSNARGIIENGFRPRGGAVWFTTQWNYAKNRAEQKARRKHDRPIVLKTELDIEALRGSIGNGKIRAQGGIAAINERLSIQLPQSNFFELLACPIALAKWVNHQLGLYSHNG
;
A
#
# COMPACT_ATOMS: atom_id res chain seq x y z
N MET A 1 -1.17 -14.09 1.12
CA MET A 1 0.28 -14.13 0.80
C MET A 1 0.88 -12.75 1.00
N GLU A 2 2.16 -12.68 1.38
CA GLU A 2 2.86 -11.43 1.60
C GLU A 2 3.33 -10.78 0.29
N PHE A 3 3.12 -9.48 0.17
CA PHE A 3 3.48 -8.67 -0.99
C PHE A 3 4.11 -7.34 -0.57
N TYR A 4 4.86 -6.77 -1.50
CA TYR A 4 5.58 -5.52 -1.36
C TYR A 4 5.21 -4.54 -2.48
N HIS A 5 5.10 -3.27 -2.14
CA HIS A 5 4.86 -2.16 -3.05
C HIS A 5 5.91 -1.07 -2.85
N GLY A 6 6.77 -0.90 -3.85
CA GLY A 6 7.75 0.18 -3.89
C GLY A 6 7.14 1.52 -4.29
N THR A 7 7.27 2.53 -3.45
CA THR A 7 6.74 3.88 -3.66
C THR A 7 7.63 4.94 -3.03
N THR A 8 7.14 6.19 -2.95
CA THR A 8 7.82 7.29 -2.28
C THR A 8 7.12 7.65 -0.98
N LEU A 9 7.78 8.35 -0.06
CA LEU A 9 7.22 8.73 1.24
C LEU A 9 5.93 9.55 1.10
N SER A 10 5.89 10.55 0.22
CA SER A 10 4.67 11.33 -0.02
C SER A 10 3.50 10.46 -0.49
N ASN A 11 3.75 9.56 -1.43
CA ASN A 11 2.74 8.62 -1.93
C ASN A 11 2.33 7.59 -0.87
N ALA A 12 3.27 7.11 -0.05
CA ALA A 12 2.99 6.16 1.03
C ALA A 12 2.02 6.75 2.05
N ARG A 13 2.21 8.02 2.44
CA ARG A 13 1.26 8.76 3.30
C ARG A 13 -0.14 8.82 2.67
N GLY A 14 -0.21 9.18 1.39
CA GLY A 14 -1.48 9.20 0.66
C GLY A 14 -2.17 7.82 0.58
N ILE A 15 -1.38 6.74 0.44
CA ILE A 15 -1.87 5.36 0.44
C ILE A 15 -2.40 4.97 1.83
N ILE A 16 -1.73 5.33 2.91
CA ILE A 16 -2.23 5.07 4.27
C ILE A 16 -3.57 5.79 4.50
N GLU A 17 -3.68 7.03 4.05
CA GLU A 17 -4.88 7.83 4.29
C GLU A 17 -6.08 7.37 3.46
N ASN A 18 -5.84 6.95 2.22
CA ASN A 18 -6.90 6.77 1.20
C ASN A 18 -7.00 5.35 0.62
N GLY A 19 -6.08 4.46 0.98
CA GLY A 19 -5.86 3.17 0.35
C GLY A 19 -5.06 3.26 -0.96
N PHE A 20 -4.78 2.12 -1.56
CA PHE A 20 -4.18 2.06 -2.88
C PHE A 20 -5.22 2.46 -3.93
N ARG A 21 -4.89 3.47 -4.75
CA ARG A 21 -5.77 3.96 -5.81
C ARG A 21 -5.03 3.99 -7.16
N PRO A 22 -5.46 3.21 -8.15
CA PRO A 22 -4.91 3.28 -9.50
C PRO A 22 -5.16 4.68 -10.11
N ARG A 23 -4.13 5.27 -10.74
CA ARG A 23 -4.20 6.58 -11.43
C ARG A 23 -3.65 6.43 -12.84
N GLY A 24 -4.49 5.94 -13.76
CA GLY A 24 -4.12 5.69 -15.17
C GLY A 24 -3.50 4.32 -15.45
N GLY A 25 -3.55 3.38 -14.50
CA GLY A 25 -3.07 2.01 -14.65
C GLY A 25 -3.07 1.27 -13.30
N ALA A 26 -2.73 -0.02 -13.31
CA ALA A 26 -2.77 -0.89 -12.14
C ALA A 26 -1.83 -0.44 -11.00
N VAL A 27 -2.21 -0.77 -9.77
CA VAL A 27 -1.29 -0.78 -8.63
C VAL A 27 -0.55 -2.11 -8.63
N TRP A 28 0.78 -2.06 -8.64
CA TRP A 28 1.64 -3.25 -8.72
C TRP A 28 2.18 -3.64 -7.36
N PHE A 29 2.13 -4.93 -7.08
CA PHE A 29 2.64 -5.61 -5.91
C PHE A 29 3.55 -6.75 -6.34
N THR A 30 4.56 -7.06 -5.55
CA THR A 30 5.45 -8.20 -5.81
C THR A 30 5.78 -8.95 -4.51
N THR A 31 6.01 -10.26 -4.58
CA THR A 31 6.55 -11.03 -3.46
C THR A 31 8.05 -10.77 -3.23
N GLN A 32 8.74 -10.10 -4.17
CA GLN A 32 10.18 -9.87 -4.10
C GLN A 32 10.51 -8.50 -3.49
N TRP A 33 11.03 -8.49 -2.27
CA TRP A 33 11.41 -7.25 -1.56
C TRP A 33 12.44 -6.42 -2.33
N ASN A 34 13.50 -7.05 -2.86
CA ASN A 34 14.55 -6.36 -3.63
C ASN A 34 13.99 -5.64 -4.86
N TYR A 35 13.03 -6.25 -5.56
CA TYR A 35 12.37 -5.63 -6.70
C TYR A 35 11.56 -4.40 -6.26
N ALA A 36 10.78 -4.52 -5.18
CA ALA A 36 10.02 -3.40 -4.64
C ALA A 36 10.93 -2.25 -4.18
N LYS A 37 12.04 -2.55 -3.51
CA LYS A 37 13.05 -1.57 -3.09
C LYS A 37 13.65 -0.81 -4.29
N ASN A 38 14.14 -1.52 -5.30
CA ASN A 38 14.72 -0.90 -6.50
C ASN A 38 13.69 0.02 -7.21
N ARG A 39 12.41 -0.39 -7.23
CA ARG A 39 11.33 0.44 -7.78
C ARG A 39 11.02 1.66 -6.92
N ALA A 40 11.08 1.54 -5.59
CA ALA A 40 10.95 2.67 -4.67
C ALA A 40 12.05 3.71 -4.92
N GLU A 41 13.31 3.26 -4.97
CA GLU A 41 14.48 4.11 -5.25
C GLU A 41 14.38 4.82 -6.61
N GLN A 42 13.97 4.07 -7.64
CA GLN A 42 13.80 4.65 -8.97
C GLN A 42 12.68 5.71 -9.02
N LYS A 43 11.57 5.51 -8.30
CA LYS A 43 10.49 6.50 -8.19
C LYS A 43 10.92 7.72 -7.38
N ALA A 44 11.57 7.48 -6.24
CA ALA A 44 12.10 8.49 -5.33
C ALA A 44 13.07 9.42 -6.05
N ARG A 45 14.03 8.86 -6.79
CA ARG A 45 14.99 9.63 -7.61
C ARG A 45 14.31 10.54 -8.62
N ARG A 46 13.28 10.06 -9.34
CA ARG A 46 12.55 10.86 -10.33
C ARG A 46 11.73 11.99 -9.72
N LYS A 47 11.28 11.81 -8.47
CA LYS A 47 10.39 12.75 -7.78
C LYS A 47 11.11 13.60 -6.73
N HIS A 48 12.43 13.45 -6.58
CA HIS A 48 13.21 14.05 -5.50
C HIS A 48 12.60 13.80 -4.11
N ASP A 49 12.14 12.56 -3.88
CA ASP A 49 11.46 12.13 -2.66
C ASP A 49 12.22 10.97 -2.00
N ARG A 50 11.79 10.51 -0.83
CA ARG A 50 12.38 9.37 -0.12
C ARG A 50 11.74 8.05 -0.57
N PRO A 51 12.54 6.99 -0.81
CA PRO A 51 12.00 5.68 -1.18
C PRO A 51 11.37 5.00 0.04
N ILE A 52 10.22 4.35 -0.18
CA ILE A 52 9.52 3.54 0.83
C ILE A 52 9.03 2.24 0.19
N VAL A 53 9.14 1.14 0.92
CA VAL A 53 8.52 -0.14 0.55
C VAL A 53 7.40 -0.44 1.52
N LEU A 54 6.18 -0.53 1.01
CA LEU A 54 5.03 -0.97 1.78
C LEU A 54 4.91 -2.49 1.68
N LYS A 55 4.86 -3.15 2.83
CA LYS A 55 4.50 -4.55 3.00
C LYS A 55 2.99 -4.65 3.10
N THR A 56 2.37 -5.71 2.62
CA THR A 56 0.94 -5.98 2.76
C THR A 56 0.63 -7.46 2.57
N GLU A 57 -0.44 -7.93 3.18
CA GLU A 57 -0.98 -9.26 2.90
C GLU A 57 -2.10 -9.13 1.87
N LEU A 58 -2.03 -9.93 0.81
CA LEU A 58 -3.08 -10.05 -0.20
C LEU A 58 -3.53 -11.50 -0.30
N ASP A 59 -4.83 -11.71 -0.16
CA ASP A 59 -5.49 -12.93 -0.62
C ASP A 59 -6.03 -12.68 -2.02
N ILE A 60 -5.31 -13.19 -3.03
CA ILE A 60 -5.64 -12.95 -4.42
C ILE A 60 -6.97 -13.60 -4.81
N GLU A 61 -7.29 -14.76 -4.26
CA GLU A 61 -8.53 -15.48 -4.60
C GLU A 61 -9.74 -14.82 -3.93
N ALA A 62 -9.61 -14.41 -2.66
CA ALA A 62 -10.66 -13.61 -2.01
C ALA A 62 -10.87 -12.26 -2.68
N LEU A 63 -9.79 -11.60 -3.13
CA LEU A 63 -9.88 -10.35 -3.89
C LEU A 63 -10.56 -10.57 -5.25
N ARG A 64 -10.26 -11.67 -5.95
CA ARG A 64 -10.94 -12.02 -7.21
C ARG A 64 -12.44 -12.19 -7.02
N GLY A 65 -12.87 -12.82 -5.92
CA GLY A 65 -14.27 -12.97 -5.57
C GLY A 65 -14.98 -11.64 -5.24
N SER A 66 -14.27 -10.69 -4.62
CA SER A 66 -14.87 -9.42 -4.15
C SER A 66 -14.86 -8.29 -5.18
N ILE A 67 -13.76 -8.09 -5.91
CA ILE A 67 -13.63 -6.98 -6.89
C ILE A 67 -13.72 -7.45 -8.34
N GLY A 68 -13.79 -8.76 -8.57
CA GLY A 68 -13.98 -9.37 -9.89
C GLY A 68 -12.67 -9.69 -10.62
N ASN A 69 -12.69 -10.81 -11.36
CA ASN A 69 -11.53 -11.37 -12.05
C ASN A 69 -10.84 -10.41 -13.02
N GLY A 70 -11.60 -9.55 -13.71
CA GLY A 70 -11.05 -8.58 -14.66
C GLY A 70 -10.20 -7.48 -14.03
N LYS A 71 -10.29 -7.29 -12.71
CA LYS A 71 -9.58 -6.24 -11.97
C LYS A 71 -8.21 -6.67 -11.47
N ILE A 72 -7.90 -7.97 -11.47
CA ILE A 72 -6.68 -8.51 -10.88
C ILE A 72 -5.94 -9.37 -11.88
N ARG A 73 -4.70 -9.02 -12.16
CA ARG A 73 -3.76 -9.88 -12.89
C ARG A 73 -2.67 -10.32 -11.94
N ALA A 74 -2.56 -11.62 -11.68
CA ALA A 74 -1.55 -12.17 -10.79
C ALA A 74 -0.80 -13.32 -11.48
N GLN A 75 0.52 -13.21 -11.58
CA GLN A 75 1.39 -14.22 -12.18
C GLN A 75 2.84 -14.04 -11.68
N GLY A 76 3.55 -15.15 -11.45
CA GLY A 76 4.99 -15.12 -11.16
C GLY A 76 5.37 -14.30 -9.92
N GLY A 77 4.52 -14.28 -8.89
CA GLY A 77 4.75 -13.46 -7.69
C GLY A 77 4.50 -11.97 -7.87
N ILE A 78 3.90 -11.55 -8.97
CA ILE A 78 3.45 -10.17 -9.21
C ILE A 78 1.93 -10.14 -9.19
N ALA A 79 1.36 -9.12 -8.55
CA ALA A 79 -0.07 -8.82 -8.63
C ALA A 79 -0.26 -7.37 -9.10
N ALA A 80 -1.04 -7.19 -10.15
CA ALA A 80 -1.44 -5.90 -10.69
C ALA A 80 -2.95 -5.74 -10.49
N ILE A 81 -3.34 -4.72 -9.72
CA ILE A 81 -4.73 -4.51 -9.32
C ILE A 81 -5.25 -3.18 -9.88
N ASN A 82 -6.30 -3.25 -10.69
CA ASN A 82 -6.95 -2.14 -11.39
C ASN A 82 -8.19 -1.63 -10.65
N GLU A 83 -8.20 -1.73 -9.33
CA GLU A 83 -9.31 -1.26 -8.49
C GLU A 83 -8.75 -0.62 -7.22
N ARG A 84 -9.57 0.21 -6.56
CA ARG A 84 -9.23 0.76 -5.25
C ARG A 84 -9.14 -0.37 -4.24
N LEU A 85 -8.07 -0.38 -3.45
CA LEU A 85 -7.91 -1.31 -2.33
C LEU A 85 -7.73 -0.55 -1.03
N SER A 86 -8.65 -0.78 -0.10
CA SER A 86 -8.44 -0.48 1.31
C SER A 86 -7.72 -1.68 1.91
N ILE A 87 -6.43 -1.54 2.23
CA ILE A 87 -5.65 -2.65 2.77
C ILE A 87 -5.12 -2.25 4.14
N GLN A 88 -5.20 -3.20 5.08
CA GLN A 88 -4.52 -3.08 6.35
C GLN A 88 -3.02 -3.26 6.11
N LEU A 89 -2.26 -2.17 6.19
CA LEU A 89 -0.81 -2.23 6.11
C LEU A 89 -0.27 -2.87 7.41
N PRO A 90 0.65 -3.86 7.32
CA PRO A 90 1.32 -4.42 8.48
C PRO A 90 2.10 -3.34 9.23
N GLN A 91 2.13 -3.48 10.55
CA GLN A 91 2.67 -2.52 11.51
C GLN A 91 4.15 -2.15 11.27
N SER A 92 4.92 -2.98 10.56
CA SER A 92 6.38 -2.82 10.43
C SER A 92 6.82 -1.60 9.61
N ASN A 93 6.01 -1.08 8.68
CA ASN A 93 6.31 0.17 7.97
C ASN A 93 5.67 1.40 8.61
N PHE A 94 4.90 1.19 9.68
CA PHE A 94 4.04 2.21 10.24
C PHE A 94 4.88 3.30 10.92
N PHE A 95 5.88 2.92 11.73
CA PHE A 95 6.72 3.86 12.47
C PHE A 95 7.55 4.81 11.61
N GLU A 96 8.04 4.38 10.43
CA GLU A 96 8.71 5.29 9.48
C GLU A 96 7.75 6.28 8.81
N LEU A 97 6.46 5.94 8.76
CA LEU A 97 5.39 6.73 8.15
C LEU A 97 4.64 7.60 9.16
N LEU A 98 4.83 7.34 10.46
CA LEU A 98 4.20 8.01 11.61
C LEU A 98 4.63 9.47 11.83
N ALA A 99 5.54 10.02 11.05
CA ALA A 99 5.71 11.47 10.94
C ALA A 99 4.47 12.17 10.33
N CYS A 100 3.39 11.44 10.00
CA CYS A 100 2.07 11.99 9.69
C CYS A 100 1.12 11.85 10.90
N PRO A 101 0.77 12.95 11.61
CA PRO A 101 -0.11 12.93 12.78
C PRO A 101 -1.48 12.29 12.52
N ILE A 102 -2.04 12.44 11.31
CA ILE A 102 -3.34 11.87 10.93
C ILE A 102 -3.27 10.35 10.84
N ALA A 103 -2.18 9.81 10.27
CA ALA A 103 -1.95 8.37 10.20
C ALA A 103 -1.83 7.78 11.60
N LEU A 104 -1.09 8.44 12.50
CA LEU A 104 -0.97 8.05 13.91
C LEU A 104 -2.33 7.98 14.59
N ALA A 105 -3.12 9.04 14.48
CA ALA A 105 -4.43 9.13 15.11
C ALA A 105 -5.37 8.02 14.61
N LYS A 106 -5.42 7.78 13.29
CA LYS A 106 -6.24 6.69 12.72
C LYS A 106 -5.85 5.31 13.26
N TRP A 107 -4.54 5.06 13.44
CA TRP A 107 -4.08 3.79 13.97
C TRP A 107 -4.31 3.64 15.47
N VAL A 108 -4.02 4.67 16.27
CA VAL A 108 -4.32 4.66 17.71
C VAL A 108 -5.81 4.39 17.91
N ASN A 109 -6.66 5.08 17.15
CA ASN A 109 -8.10 4.87 17.22
C ASN A 109 -8.49 3.43 16.84
N HIS A 110 -7.91 2.86 15.77
CA HIS A 110 -8.16 1.47 15.41
C HIS A 110 -7.72 0.47 16.50
N GLN A 111 -6.54 0.66 17.10
CA GLN A 111 -6.06 -0.23 18.19
C GLN A 111 -6.93 -0.13 19.44
N LEU A 112 -7.48 1.04 19.72
CA LEU A 112 -8.34 1.29 20.87
C LEU A 112 -9.83 1.01 20.58
N GLY A 113 -10.18 0.57 19.37
CA GLY A 113 -11.58 0.36 18.95
C GLY A 113 -12.40 1.66 18.92
N LEU A 114 -11.76 2.81 18.79
CA LEU A 114 -12.38 4.12 18.77
C LEU A 114 -12.78 4.50 17.34
N TYR A 115 -13.99 5.00 17.17
CA TYR A 115 -14.43 5.57 15.90
C TYR A 115 -13.69 6.88 15.62
N SER A 116 -13.32 7.10 14.36
CA SER A 116 -12.75 8.37 13.92
C SER A 116 -13.83 9.47 14.00
N HIS A 117 -13.75 10.34 14.99
CA HIS A 117 -14.49 11.59 15.00
C HIS A 117 -13.88 12.53 13.95
N ASN A 118 -14.70 12.99 13.01
CA ASN A 118 -14.35 14.08 12.12
C ASN A 118 -14.27 15.35 12.98
N GLY A 119 -13.05 15.82 13.25
CA GLY A 119 -12.82 17.18 13.72
C GLY A 119 -13.02 18.18 12.59
#